data_AF-Q0RXM7-F1
#
_entry.id   AF-Q0RXM7-F1
#
_cell.length_a   1.000
_cell.length_b   1.000
_cell.length_c   1.000
_cell.angle_alpha   90.00
_cell.angle_beta   90.00
_cell.angle_gamma   90.00
#
_symmetry.space_group_name_H-M   'P 1'
#
loop_
_entity.id
_entity.type
_entity.pdbx_description
1 polymer ?
#
loop_
_entity_poly.entity_id
_entity_poly.type
_entity_poly.pdbx_seq_one_letter_code
_entity_poly.pdbx_strand_id
1 'polypeptide(L)'
;MVFRLEEGTVNGVDMSGITVVYNGDIPYSSFAEFMENGSEAGIYVSDNATEAQRKVLDTLVEKSIGGLLVGKSFGVKYVPIDVSETDDSVSFKTPYGEMSQNLSKGHDGHPVRIENSTLPFLKNLKHCHTTHWTYNDHGKNFDYKDRCGSWADFAFSG
;
A
#
# COMPACT_ATOMS: atom_id res chain seq x y z
N MET A 1 0.23 3.28 1.34
CA MET A 1 0.67 1.87 1.15
C MET A 1 -0.11 1.26 0.00
N VAL A 2 0.48 0.38 -0.79
CA VAL A 2 -0.22 -0.37 -1.85
C VAL A 2 0.04 -1.86 -1.66
N PHE A 3 -1.01 -2.66 -1.71
CA PHE A 3 -0.97 -4.12 -1.61
C PHE A 3 -1.54 -4.72 -2.89
N ARG A 4 -0.79 -5.63 -3.50
CA ARG A 4 -1.22 -6.42 -4.65
C ARG A 4 -1.36 -7.86 -4.20
N LEU A 5 -2.57 -8.39 -4.27
CA LEU A 5 -2.87 -9.76 -3.87
C LEU A 5 -2.62 -10.64 -5.11
N GLU A 6 -1.42 -11.22 -5.20
CA GLU A 6 -1.06 -12.09 -6.32
C GLU A 6 -1.67 -13.49 -6.17
N GLU A 7 -1.69 -14.01 -4.96
CA GLU A 7 -2.27 -15.31 -4.61
C GLU A 7 -2.84 -15.30 -3.20
N GLY A 8 -3.72 -16.28 -2.90
CA GLY A 8 -4.21 -16.54 -1.56
C GLY A 8 -5.73 -16.61 -1.45
N THR A 9 -6.20 -17.22 -0.37
CA THR A 9 -7.63 -17.43 -0.12
C THR A 9 -8.03 -16.93 1.26
N VAL A 10 -9.21 -16.33 1.36
CA VAL A 10 -9.82 -15.93 2.64
C VAL A 10 -11.24 -16.48 2.68
N ASN A 11 -11.58 -17.26 3.72
CA ASN A 11 -12.88 -17.92 3.86
C ASN A 11 -13.28 -18.74 2.61
N GLY A 12 -12.30 -19.38 1.95
CA GLY A 12 -12.51 -20.16 0.72
C GLY A 12 -12.72 -19.33 -0.55
N VAL A 13 -12.62 -17.99 -0.48
CA VAL A 13 -12.70 -17.11 -1.65
C VAL A 13 -11.29 -16.74 -2.09
N ASP A 14 -10.99 -16.89 -3.39
CA ASP A 14 -9.73 -16.47 -4.00
C ASP A 14 -9.63 -14.94 -4.05
N MET A 15 -8.55 -14.39 -3.50
CA MET A 15 -8.27 -12.96 -3.43
C MET A 15 -7.29 -12.49 -4.52
N SER A 16 -6.82 -13.39 -5.39
CA SER A 16 -5.88 -13.06 -6.46
C SER A 16 -6.42 -11.97 -7.39
N GLY A 17 -5.52 -11.13 -7.92
CA GLY A 17 -5.83 -10.07 -8.89
C GLY A 17 -6.46 -8.81 -8.29
N ILE A 18 -6.53 -8.69 -6.97
CA ILE A 18 -7.04 -7.50 -6.27
C ILE A 18 -5.88 -6.58 -5.87
N THR A 19 -6.05 -5.28 -6.11
CA THR A 19 -5.15 -4.24 -5.59
C THR A 19 -5.86 -3.40 -4.56
N VAL A 20 -5.19 -3.14 -3.44
CA VAL A 20 -5.68 -2.29 -2.35
C VAL A 20 -4.67 -1.17 -2.11
N VAL A 21 -5.12 0.08 -2.19
CA VAL A 21 -4.33 1.29 -1.95
C VAL A 21 -4.85 1.97 -0.69
N TYR A 22 -3.99 2.10 0.31
CA TYR A 22 -4.20 2.95 1.47
C TYR A 22 -3.53 4.29 1.19
N ASN A 23 -4.30 5.29 0.76
CA ASN A 23 -3.78 6.60 0.40
C ASN A 23 -4.06 7.61 1.51
N GLY A 24 -3.02 8.16 2.10
CA GLY A 24 -3.12 8.91 3.34
C GLY A 24 -1.76 9.35 3.86
N ASP A 25 -1.74 10.02 5.00
CA ASP A 25 -0.53 10.60 5.57
C ASP A 25 -0.24 10.03 6.96
N ILE A 26 1.02 10.13 7.38
CA ILE A 26 1.46 9.82 8.75
C ILE A 26 1.75 11.17 9.40
N PRO A 27 0.81 11.72 10.21
CA PRO A 27 0.97 13.05 10.80
C PRO A 27 1.95 13.08 11.99
N TYR A 28 2.86 12.10 12.07
CA TYR A 28 3.75 11.88 13.20
C TYR A 28 5.21 11.95 12.76
N SER A 29 6.05 12.48 13.64
CA SER A 29 7.46 12.74 13.33
C SER A 29 8.38 11.55 13.65
N SER A 30 7.90 10.59 14.43
CA SER A 30 8.67 9.43 14.87
C SER A 30 7.98 8.11 14.56
N PHE A 31 8.79 7.05 14.40
CA PHE A 31 8.28 5.69 14.19
C PHE A 31 7.49 5.19 15.40
N ALA A 32 7.89 5.56 16.63
CA ALA A 32 7.19 5.15 17.84
C ALA A 32 5.75 5.71 17.89
N GLU A 33 5.58 7.00 17.60
CA GLU A 33 4.25 7.62 17.52
C GLU A 33 3.40 7.01 16.41
N PHE A 34 4.00 6.73 15.25
CA PHE A 34 3.30 6.03 14.16
C PHE A 34 2.83 4.63 14.59
N MET A 35 3.67 3.86 15.29
CA MET A 35 3.28 2.52 15.75
C MET A 35 2.18 2.56 16.83
N GLU A 36 2.11 3.63 17.62
CA GLU A 36 1.07 3.82 18.64
C GLU A 36 -0.26 4.29 18.03
N ASN A 37 -0.21 5.22 17.07
CA ASN A 37 -1.39 5.92 16.58
C ASN A 37 -1.86 5.48 15.18
N GLY A 38 -1.02 4.80 14.40
CA GLY A 38 -1.26 4.46 13.00
C GLY A 38 -1.26 5.66 12.04
N SER A 39 -1.51 5.43 10.76
CA SER A 39 -1.71 6.48 9.75
C SER A 39 -3.16 6.92 9.63
N GLU A 40 -3.41 8.06 9.00
CA GLU A 40 -4.75 8.45 8.53
C GLU A 40 -4.87 8.22 7.01
N ALA A 41 -5.83 7.42 6.55
CA ALA A 41 -5.93 7.09 5.12
C ALA A 41 -7.35 6.83 4.60
N GLY A 42 -7.58 7.16 3.33
CA GLY A 42 -8.65 6.57 2.52
C GLY A 42 -8.21 5.22 1.97
N ILE A 43 -9.15 4.28 1.86
CA ILE A 43 -8.87 2.92 1.39
C ILE A 43 -9.55 2.72 0.04
N TYR A 44 -8.78 2.31 -0.96
CA TYR A 44 -9.23 2.14 -2.33
C TYR A 44 -8.97 0.70 -2.77
N VAL A 45 -10.00 0.05 -3.29
CA VAL A 45 -9.93 -1.33 -3.78
C VAL A 45 -10.19 -1.31 -5.28
N SER A 46 -9.47 -2.13 -6.04
CA SER A 46 -9.67 -2.23 -7.49
C SER A 46 -11.12 -2.66 -7.80
N ASP A 47 -11.75 -1.98 -8.73
CA ASP A 47 -13.18 -2.17 -9.05
C ASP A 47 -13.50 -3.47 -9.78
N ASN A 48 -12.48 -4.16 -10.29
CA ASN A 48 -12.54 -5.51 -10.85
C ASN A 48 -12.88 -6.61 -9.82
N ALA A 49 -13.00 -6.28 -8.52
CA ALA A 49 -13.40 -7.22 -7.49
C ALA A 49 -14.78 -7.84 -7.75
N THR A 50 -14.85 -9.17 -7.74
CA THR A 50 -16.10 -9.94 -7.82
C THR A 50 -16.98 -9.70 -6.59
N GLU A 51 -18.28 -10.00 -6.67
CA GLU A 51 -19.18 -9.89 -5.51
C GLU A 51 -18.73 -10.73 -4.31
N ALA A 52 -18.18 -11.93 -4.56
CA ALA A 52 -17.65 -12.79 -3.50
C ALA A 52 -16.43 -12.16 -2.81
N GLN A 53 -15.51 -11.59 -3.60
CA GLN A 53 -14.35 -10.87 -3.07
C GLN A 53 -14.78 -9.64 -2.28
N ARG A 54 -15.73 -8.84 -2.78
CA ARG A 54 -16.24 -7.63 -2.11
C ARG A 54 -16.77 -7.94 -0.70
N LYS A 55 -17.57 -8.99 -0.54
CA LYS A 55 -18.09 -9.42 0.77
C LYS A 55 -16.98 -9.69 1.80
N VAL A 56 -15.84 -10.18 1.34
CA VAL A 56 -14.66 -10.40 2.19
C VAL A 56 -13.89 -9.10 2.41
N LEU A 57 -13.62 -8.37 1.33
CA LEU A 57 -12.80 -7.16 1.30
C LEU A 57 -13.39 -6.04 2.16
N ASP A 58 -14.72 -5.88 2.19
CA ASP A 58 -15.41 -4.87 3.02
C ASP A 58 -15.02 -4.94 4.50
N THR A 59 -14.58 -6.10 4.99
CA THR A 59 -14.05 -6.25 6.35
C THR A 59 -12.52 -6.39 6.36
N LEU A 60 -11.95 -7.14 5.41
CA LEU A 60 -10.54 -7.50 5.41
C LEU A 60 -9.62 -6.27 5.31
N VAL A 61 -9.95 -5.30 4.44
CA VAL A 61 -9.07 -4.15 4.18
C VAL A 61 -9.01 -3.18 5.36
N GLU A 62 -10.06 -3.13 6.19
CA GLU A 62 -10.08 -2.27 7.38
C GLU A 62 -9.46 -2.97 8.59
N LYS A 63 -9.65 -4.29 8.73
CA LYS A 63 -9.28 -5.04 9.96
C LYS A 63 -7.99 -5.85 9.85
N SER A 64 -7.38 -5.89 8.67
CA SER A 64 -6.17 -6.68 8.39
C SER A 64 -5.34 -6.00 7.30
N ILE A 65 -4.38 -6.71 6.71
CA ILE A 65 -3.49 -6.20 5.66
C ILE A 65 -2.82 -4.89 6.14
N GLY A 66 -3.04 -3.78 5.42
CA GLY A 66 -2.54 -2.45 5.78
C GLY A 66 -3.43 -1.73 6.80
N GLY A 67 -4.68 -2.17 6.98
CA GLY A 67 -5.65 -1.54 7.90
C GLY A 67 -5.19 -1.55 9.35
N LEU A 68 -4.41 -2.54 9.78
CA LEU A 68 -3.79 -2.57 11.11
C LEU A 68 -2.82 -1.41 11.35
N LEU A 69 -2.26 -0.83 10.29
CA LEU A 69 -1.39 0.33 10.34
C LEU A 69 -2.16 1.64 10.10
N VAL A 70 -3.48 1.58 9.88
CA VAL A 70 -4.35 2.75 9.70
C VAL A 70 -5.16 2.97 10.98
N GLY A 71 -4.73 3.92 11.81
CA GLY A 71 -5.44 4.28 13.03
C GLY A 71 -6.76 5.03 12.75
N LYS A 72 -6.86 5.68 11.59
CA LYS A 72 -8.07 6.39 11.16
C LYS A 72 -8.36 6.20 9.68
N SER A 73 -9.43 5.47 9.39
CA SER A 73 -9.96 5.28 8.03
C SER A 73 -10.90 6.44 7.66
N PHE A 74 -10.74 6.99 6.45
CA PHE A 74 -11.71 7.94 5.87
C PHE A 74 -12.84 7.26 5.09
N GLY A 75 -12.79 5.93 4.99
CA GLY A 75 -13.76 5.10 4.28
C GLY A 75 -13.12 4.24 3.19
N VAL A 76 -13.89 3.28 2.70
CA VAL A 76 -13.51 2.35 1.62
C VAL A 76 -14.25 2.71 0.33
N LYS A 77 -13.54 2.77 -0.80
CA LYS A 77 -14.11 2.95 -2.14
C LYS A 77 -13.58 1.91 -3.12
N TYR A 78 -14.44 1.43 -4.01
CA TYR A 78 -14.03 0.60 -5.14
C TYR A 78 -13.90 1.49 -6.38
N VAL A 79 -12.71 1.51 -6.97
CA VAL A 79 -12.37 2.43 -8.07
C VAL A 79 -11.45 1.75 -9.08
N PRO A 80 -11.36 2.25 -10.33
CA PRO A 80 -10.31 1.83 -11.22
C PRO A 80 -8.94 2.15 -10.61
N ILE A 81 -8.04 1.17 -10.61
CA ILE A 81 -6.66 1.33 -10.14
C ILE A 81 -5.75 0.82 -11.25
N ASP A 82 -5.01 1.73 -11.87
CA ASP A 82 -4.01 1.39 -12.86
C ASP A 82 -2.67 1.15 -12.17
N VAL A 83 -2.01 0.04 -12.53
CA VAL A 83 -0.67 -0.30 -12.06
C VAL A 83 0.21 -0.55 -13.27
N SER A 84 1.33 0.17 -13.34
CA SER A 84 2.38 -0.06 -14.34
C SER A 84 3.67 -0.37 -13.60
N GLU A 85 4.29 -1.51 -13.92
CA GLU A 85 5.49 -1.99 -13.23
C GLU A 85 6.56 -2.39 -14.23
N THR A 86 7.81 -2.14 -13.85
CA THR A 86 9.01 -2.73 -14.42
C THR A 86 9.83 -3.33 -13.27
N ASP A 87 10.95 -3.99 -13.58
CA ASP A 87 11.85 -4.56 -12.56
C ASP A 87 12.31 -3.54 -11.49
N ASP A 88 12.37 -2.25 -11.86
CA ASP A 88 12.92 -1.19 -11.03
C ASP A 88 11.94 -0.07 -10.68
N SER A 89 10.74 -0.05 -11.28
CA SER A 89 9.80 1.06 -11.12
C SER A 89 8.36 0.58 -10.99
N VAL A 90 7.56 1.24 -10.15
CA VAL A 90 6.11 1.02 -10.11
C VAL A 90 5.39 2.37 -10.09
N SER A 91 4.31 2.45 -10.85
CA SER A 91 3.40 3.58 -10.87
C SER A 91 1.99 3.09 -10.59
N PHE A 92 1.31 3.79 -9.68
CA PHE A 92 -0.07 3.53 -9.29
C PHE A 92 -0.90 4.77 -9.58
N LYS A 93 -2.09 4.59 -10.14
CA LYS A 93 -3.02 5.67 -10.40
C LYS A 93 -4.44 5.29 -10.01
N THR A 94 -5.10 6.19 -9.31
CA THR A 94 -6.53 6.13 -8.99
C THR A 94 -7.20 7.42 -9.49
N PRO A 95 -8.55 7.52 -9.46
CA PRO A 95 -9.23 8.79 -9.76
C PRO A 95 -8.85 9.94 -8.84
N TYR A 96 -8.24 9.65 -7.69
CA TYR A 96 -7.99 10.60 -6.62
C TYR A 96 -6.50 10.90 -6.41
N GLY A 97 -5.61 10.30 -7.20
CA GLY A 97 -4.18 10.52 -7.03
C GLY A 97 -3.32 9.52 -7.76
N GLU A 98 -2.04 9.80 -7.79
CA GLU A 98 -1.03 8.95 -8.43
C GLU A 98 0.26 8.92 -7.60
N MET A 99 1.00 7.82 -7.71
CA MET A 99 2.28 7.63 -7.05
C MET A 99 3.22 6.92 -8.01
N SER A 100 4.47 7.38 -8.12
CA SER A 100 5.52 6.64 -8.81
C SER A 100 6.73 6.45 -7.93
N GLN A 101 7.29 5.24 -7.99
CA GLN A 101 8.44 4.84 -7.19
C GLN A 101 9.47 4.14 -8.07
N ASN A 102 10.74 4.35 -7.74
CA ASN A 102 11.87 3.64 -8.35
C ASN A 102 12.74 3.05 -7.26
N LEU A 103 13.20 1.80 -7.43
CA LEU A 103 14.10 1.17 -6.48
C LEU A 103 15.40 1.99 -6.35
N SER A 104 15.81 2.23 -5.11
CA SER A 104 17.09 2.84 -4.83
C SER A 104 18.18 1.79 -4.99
N LYS A 105 19.19 2.08 -5.81
CA LYS A 105 20.26 1.13 -6.14
C LYS A 105 21.58 1.49 -5.44
N GLY A 106 22.30 0.47 -5.00
CA GLY A 106 23.67 0.58 -4.53
C GLY A 106 24.65 0.81 -5.69
N HIS A 107 25.93 0.96 -5.35
CA HIS A 107 26.99 1.13 -6.35
C HIS A 107 27.16 -0.10 -7.27
N ASP A 108 26.75 -1.28 -6.79
CA ASP A 108 26.74 -2.55 -7.52
C ASP A 108 25.55 -2.68 -8.48
N GLY A 109 24.64 -1.70 -8.51
CA GLY A 109 23.44 -1.71 -9.35
C GLY A 109 22.28 -2.55 -8.80
N HIS A 110 22.44 -3.18 -7.62
CA HIS A 110 21.37 -3.93 -6.98
C HIS A 110 20.52 -3.03 -6.07
N PRO A 111 19.23 -3.35 -5.85
CA PRO A 111 18.39 -2.61 -4.91
C PRO A 111 18.97 -2.63 -3.49
N VAL A 112 18.90 -1.49 -2.80
CA VAL A 112 19.21 -1.39 -1.37
C VAL A 112 18.11 -2.11 -0.58
N ARG A 113 18.52 -2.98 0.36
CA ARG A 113 17.62 -3.85 1.11
C ARG A 113 17.83 -3.73 2.62
N ILE A 114 16.78 -4.01 3.37
CA ILE A 114 16.81 -4.14 4.81
C ILE A 114 16.55 -5.59 5.17
N GLU A 115 17.53 -6.20 5.82
CA GLU A 115 17.41 -7.52 6.43
C GLU A 115 16.90 -7.36 7.88
N ASN A 116 16.09 -8.31 8.36
CA ASN A 116 15.50 -8.32 9.70
C ASN A 116 14.54 -7.14 10.00
N SER A 117 13.56 -6.94 9.12
CA SER A 117 12.47 -5.97 9.33
C SER A 117 11.74 -6.19 10.67
N THR A 118 11.38 -5.10 11.35
CA THR A 118 10.61 -5.13 12.61
C THR A 118 9.14 -5.50 12.41
N LEU A 119 8.64 -5.42 11.17
CA LEU A 119 7.30 -5.88 10.80
C LEU A 119 7.41 -7.32 10.27
N PRO A 120 6.99 -8.35 11.05
CA PRO A 120 7.31 -9.76 10.78
C PRO A 120 6.59 -10.33 9.55
N PHE A 121 5.54 -9.65 9.06
CA PHE A 121 4.81 -10.05 7.86
C PHE A 121 5.44 -9.52 6.57
N LEU A 122 6.42 -8.61 6.65
CA LEU A 122 7.15 -8.09 5.49
C LEU A 122 8.44 -8.89 5.27
N LYS A 123 8.70 -9.24 4.02
CA LYS A 123 9.91 -9.95 3.56
C LYS A 123 10.57 -9.16 2.43
N ASN A 124 11.87 -9.37 2.23
CA ASN A 124 12.62 -8.80 1.11
C ASN A 124 12.49 -7.27 0.99
N LEU A 125 12.43 -6.55 2.13
CA LEU A 125 12.21 -5.10 2.16
C LEU A 125 13.31 -4.37 1.37
N LYS A 126 12.91 -3.68 0.29
CA LYS A 126 13.77 -2.84 -0.55
C LYS A 126 13.43 -1.38 -0.34
N HIS A 127 14.43 -0.51 -0.39
CA HIS A 127 14.21 0.93 -0.38
C HIS A 127 13.91 1.46 -1.78
N CYS A 128 13.02 2.43 -1.86
CA CYS A 128 12.68 3.09 -3.10
C CYS A 128 12.59 4.61 -2.93
N HIS A 129 12.76 5.31 -4.03
CA HIS A 129 12.53 6.73 -4.17
C HIS A 129 11.16 6.97 -4.80
N THR A 130 10.26 7.58 -4.03
CA THR A 130 8.95 8.03 -4.51
C THR A 130 9.12 9.41 -5.14
N THR A 131 9.14 9.45 -6.47
CA THR A 131 9.44 10.67 -7.23
C THR A 131 8.31 11.68 -7.16
N HIS A 132 7.07 11.20 -7.23
CA HIS A 132 5.87 11.99 -7.01
C HIS A 132 4.78 11.18 -6.33
N TRP A 133 3.96 11.85 -5.55
CA TRP A 133 2.77 11.30 -4.93
C TRP A 133 1.73 12.38 -4.71
N THR A 134 0.60 12.26 -5.39
CA THR A 134 -0.53 13.18 -5.28
C THR A 134 -1.75 12.49 -4.70
N TYR A 135 -2.60 13.29 -4.04
CA TYR A 135 -3.88 12.83 -3.52
C TYR A 135 -4.86 13.99 -3.37
N ASN A 136 -6.11 13.77 -3.74
CA ASN A 136 -7.21 14.71 -3.59
C ASN A 136 -8.53 13.96 -3.40
N ASP A 137 -8.90 13.71 -2.13
CA ASP A 137 -10.17 13.11 -1.73
C ASP A 137 -10.39 13.33 -0.21
N HIS A 138 -11.60 13.07 0.27
CA HIS A 138 -11.97 13.17 1.69
C HIS A 138 -11.60 14.52 2.35
N GLY A 139 -11.64 15.62 1.57
CA GLY A 139 -11.30 16.97 2.04
C GLY A 139 -9.81 17.18 2.34
N LYS A 140 -8.95 16.26 1.87
CA LYS A 140 -7.50 16.32 1.99
C LYS A 140 -6.89 16.50 0.60
N ASN A 141 -5.78 17.22 0.54
CA ASN A 141 -5.03 17.43 -0.70
C ASN A 141 -3.53 17.46 -0.36
N PHE A 142 -2.74 16.64 -1.04
CA PHE A 142 -1.28 16.71 -0.96
C PHE A 142 -0.62 16.44 -2.33
N ASP A 143 0.53 17.08 -2.50
CA ASP A 143 1.43 16.92 -3.65
C ASP A 143 2.85 16.81 -3.07
N TYR A 144 3.30 15.57 -2.89
CA TYR A 144 4.62 15.26 -2.38
C TYR A 144 5.57 14.90 -3.51
N LYS A 145 6.83 15.31 -3.34
CA LYS A 145 7.93 15.00 -4.25
C LYS A 145 9.10 14.49 -3.44
N ASP A 146 9.87 13.63 -4.09
CA ASP A 146 11.13 13.10 -3.59
C ASP A 146 11.06 12.54 -2.16
N ARG A 147 10.13 11.60 -1.94
CA ARG A 147 9.92 10.94 -0.64
C ARG A 147 10.60 9.58 -0.60
N CYS A 148 11.06 9.17 0.58
CA CYS A 148 11.47 7.78 0.81
C CYS A 148 10.25 6.85 0.72
N GLY A 149 10.48 5.63 0.25
CA GLY A 149 9.49 4.58 0.25
C GLY A 149 10.13 3.21 0.46
N SER A 150 9.30 2.18 0.55
CA SER A 150 9.78 0.80 0.63
C SER A 150 8.85 -0.12 -0.13
N TRP A 151 9.44 -1.14 -0.75
CA TRP A 151 8.75 -2.24 -1.38
C TRP A 151 9.04 -3.50 -0.59
N ALA A 152 8.04 -4.34 -0.38
CA ALA A 152 8.22 -5.59 0.34
C ALA A 152 7.31 -6.65 -0.25
N ASP A 153 7.77 -7.88 -0.21
CA ASP A 153 6.88 -9.03 -0.29
C ASP A 153 6.16 -9.13 1.07
N PHE A 154 4.94 -9.65 1.07
CA PHE A 154 4.21 -9.87 2.31
C PHE A 154 3.54 -11.23 2.29
N ALA A 155 3.36 -11.81 3.47
CA ALA A 155 2.57 -13.01 3.65
C ALA A 155 1.71 -12.85 4.90
N PHE A 156 0.39 -12.99 4.72
CA PHE A 156 -0.56 -13.04 5.82
C PHE A 156 -1.01 -14.48 6.01
N SER A 157 -0.93 -14.98 7.23
CA SER A 157 -1.41 -16.30 7.63
C SER A 157 -2.14 -16.18 8.96
N GLY A 158 -3.38 -16.65 9.03
CA GLY A 158 -4.22 -16.57 10.23
C GLY A 158 -5.63 -17.06 9.95
#